data_AF-A0A847FVD2-F1
#
_entry.id   AF-A0A847FVD2-F1
#
_cell.length_a   1.000
_cell.length_b   1.000
_cell.length_c   1.000
_cell.angle_alpha   90.00
_cell.angle_beta   90.00
_cell.angle_gamma   90.00
#
_symmetry.space_group_name_H-M   'P 1'
#
loop_
_entity.id
_entity.type
_entity.pdbx_description
1 polymer ?
#
loop_
_entity_poly.entity_id
_entity_poly.type
_entity_poly.pdbx_seq_one_letter_code
_entity_poly.pdbx_strand_id
1 'polypeptide(L)'
;MRSLVIVAALALALLSILTGCAADTTPRLTFATHMSVNPGNETVVVGEVRNAGYIHMRSLGALDGVLQIRDAGGALVACAAVPEFTAAVQPGGSDFPLHWQGRLEPGSYELTWGAPAYGAVRSSFALVEGENGLRLQRGTTARLQATSGLTTCEATRSQPSGQAQ
;
A
#
# COMPACT_ATOMS: atom_id res chain seq x y z
N MET A 1 -32.26 -21.44 -51.19
CA MET A 1 -32.18 -22.06 -49.85
C MET A 1 -30.73 -22.31 -49.39
N ARG A 2 -29.85 -22.90 -50.21
CA ARG A 2 -28.43 -23.15 -49.83
C ARG A 2 -27.62 -21.90 -49.49
N SER A 3 -27.79 -20.79 -50.21
CA SER A 3 -27.04 -19.55 -49.94
C SER A 3 -27.46 -18.83 -48.65
N LEU A 4 -28.72 -18.99 -48.20
CA LEU A 4 -29.22 -18.41 -46.95
C LEU A 4 -28.63 -19.10 -45.71
N VAL A 5 -28.37 -20.41 -45.80
CA VAL A 5 -27.76 -21.20 -44.72
C VAL A 5 -26.29 -20.81 -44.50
N ILE A 6 -25.56 -20.48 -45.57
CA ILE A 6 -24.14 -20.09 -45.48
C ILE A 6 -24.00 -18.69 -44.86
N VAL A 7 -24.87 -17.74 -45.22
CA VAL A 7 -24.86 -16.38 -44.66
C VAL A 7 -25.24 -16.40 -43.17
N ALA A 8 -26.21 -17.22 -42.77
CA ALA A 8 -26.59 -17.38 -41.37
C ALA A 8 -25.47 -18.01 -40.52
N ALA A 9 -24.75 -19.00 -41.06
CA ALA A 9 -23.61 -19.62 -40.38
C ALA A 9 -22.42 -18.66 -40.18
N LEU A 10 -22.15 -17.82 -41.18
CA LEU A 10 -21.08 -16.80 -41.09
C LEU A 10 -21.43 -15.70 -40.07
N ALA A 11 -22.71 -15.31 -40.00
CA ALA A 11 -23.19 -14.34 -39.03
C ALA A 11 -23.14 -14.87 -37.59
N LEU A 12 -23.46 -16.16 -37.37
CA LEU A 12 -23.30 -16.80 -36.05
C LEU A 12 -21.83 -16.93 -35.63
N ALA A 13 -20.94 -17.26 -36.56
CA ALA A 13 -19.49 -17.37 -36.29
C ALA A 13 -18.84 -16.02 -35.95
N LEU A 14 -19.31 -14.93 -36.57
CA LEU A 14 -18.88 -13.57 -36.25
C LEU A 14 -19.40 -13.09 -34.88
N LEU A 15 -20.59 -13.54 -34.46
CA LEU A 15 -21.15 -13.19 -33.14
C LEU A 15 -20.38 -13.83 -31.97
N SER A 16 -19.80 -15.02 -32.17
CA SER A 16 -19.03 -15.75 -31.14
C SER A 16 -17.65 -15.15 -30.83
N ILE A 17 -17.13 -14.23 -31.66
CA ILE A 17 -15.82 -13.59 -31.43
C ILE A 17 -15.96 -12.38 -30.48
N LEU A 18 -17.17 -11.88 -30.25
CA LEU A 18 -17.44 -10.69 -29.41
C LEU A 18 -17.65 -11.03 -27.92
N THR A 19 -17.79 -12.30 -27.58
CA THR A 19 -17.86 -12.75 -26.17
C THR A 19 -16.47 -13.13 -25.68
N GLY A 20 -15.75 -12.19 -25.06
CA GLY A 20 -14.62 -12.59 -24.20
C GLY A 20 -13.42 -11.67 -24.10
N CYS A 21 -13.58 -10.35 -24.17
CA CYS A 21 -12.63 -9.45 -23.50
C CYS A 21 -13.40 -8.67 -22.44
N ALA A 22 -13.78 -9.34 -21.35
CA ALA A 22 -14.07 -8.60 -20.13
C ALA A 22 -12.73 -7.98 -19.70
N ALA A 23 -12.56 -6.68 -19.93
CA ALA A 23 -11.39 -5.97 -19.45
C ALA A 23 -11.29 -6.16 -17.93
N ASP A 24 -10.12 -6.59 -17.43
CA ASP A 24 -9.88 -6.70 -16.00
C ASP A 24 -10.05 -5.31 -15.38
N THR A 25 -11.19 -5.10 -14.73
CA THR A 25 -11.56 -3.83 -14.11
C THR A 25 -11.03 -3.71 -12.68
N THR A 26 -10.32 -4.73 -12.19
CA THR A 26 -9.80 -4.77 -10.83
C THR A 26 -8.58 -3.86 -10.71
N PRO A 27 -8.60 -2.85 -9.82
CA PRO A 27 -7.40 -2.08 -9.56
C PRO A 27 -6.34 -2.98 -8.92
N ARG A 28 -5.09 -2.84 -9.38
CA ARG A 28 -3.95 -3.57 -8.83
C ARG A 28 -3.00 -2.57 -8.20
N LEU A 29 -2.93 -2.57 -6.88
CA LEU A 29 -2.00 -1.71 -6.15
C LEU A 29 -0.79 -2.51 -5.67
N THR A 30 0.33 -1.82 -5.59
CA THR A 30 1.54 -2.28 -4.92
C THR A 30 1.97 -1.24 -3.91
N PHE A 31 2.50 -1.68 -2.78
CA PHE A 31 2.91 -0.80 -1.68
C PHE A 31 4.43 -0.80 -1.59
N ALA A 32 4.98 0.31 -1.13
CA ALA A 32 6.38 0.43 -0.76
C ALA A 32 6.53 1.43 0.39
N THR A 33 7.67 1.37 1.08
CA THR A 33 7.95 2.22 2.25
C THR A 33 9.32 2.84 2.10
N HIS A 34 9.38 4.15 2.28
CA HIS A 34 10.59 4.93 2.29
C HIS A 34 10.84 5.39 3.72
N MET A 35 11.97 4.95 4.29
CA MET A 35 12.30 5.19 5.69
C MET A 35 13.57 6.04 5.81
N SER A 36 13.57 6.94 6.78
CA SER A 36 14.73 7.75 7.18
C SER A 36 14.69 8.08 8.67
N VAL A 37 15.79 8.65 9.17
CA VAL A 37 15.84 9.28 10.50
C VAL A 37 16.13 10.76 10.28
N ASN A 38 15.34 11.64 10.89
CA ASN A 38 15.52 13.08 10.78
C ASN A 38 16.60 13.60 11.76
N PRO A 39 17.05 14.87 11.65
CA PRO A 39 18.03 15.44 12.58
C PRO A 39 17.58 15.50 14.05
N GLY A 40 16.29 15.32 14.34
CA GLY A 40 15.72 15.24 15.70
C GLY A 40 15.70 13.81 16.28
N ASN A 41 16.37 12.86 15.62
CA ASN A 41 16.37 11.43 15.95
C ASN A 41 14.98 10.78 15.91
N GLU A 42 14.08 11.29 15.07
CA GLU A 42 12.78 10.67 14.83
C GLU A 42 12.81 9.83 13.55
N THR A 43 12.12 8.71 13.59
CA THR A 43 11.91 7.86 12.42
C THR A 43 10.83 8.49 11.56
N VAL A 44 11.11 8.65 10.27
CA VAL A 44 10.16 9.12 9.26
C VAL A 44 9.86 7.97 8.32
N VAL A 45 8.57 7.73 8.09
CA VAL A 45 8.04 6.72 7.18
C VAL A 45 7.14 7.42 6.17
N VAL A 46 7.48 7.27 4.90
CA VAL A 46 6.64 7.66 3.77
C VAL A 46 6.17 6.40 3.06
N GLY A 47 4.86 6.18 3.03
CA GLY A 47 4.26 5.03 2.35
C GLY A 47 3.84 5.38 0.95
N GLU A 48 4.39 4.67 -0.02
CA GLU A 48 4.02 4.74 -1.43
C GLU A 48 2.91 3.74 -1.73
N VAL A 49 1.98 4.15 -2.60
CA VAL A 49 1.02 3.28 -3.26
C VAL A 49 1.15 3.49 -4.76
N ARG A 50 1.51 2.43 -5.48
CA ARG A 50 1.64 2.43 -6.93
C ARG A 50 0.52 1.63 -7.57
N ASN A 51 -0.10 2.19 -8.60
CA ASN A 51 -1.08 1.48 -9.41
C ASN A 51 -0.35 0.66 -10.48
N ALA A 52 -0.25 -0.64 -10.27
CA ALA A 52 0.31 -1.61 -11.21
C ALA A 52 -0.75 -2.14 -12.20
N GLY A 53 -2.00 -1.69 -12.09
CA GLY A 53 -3.09 -2.06 -12.99
C GLY A 53 -3.23 -1.13 -14.18
N TYR A 54 -4.21 -1.43 -15.03
CA TYR A 54 -4.55 -0.66 -16.23
C TYR A 54 -5.74 0.30 -16.02
N ILE A 55 -6.41 0.21 -14.87
CA ILE A 55 -7.56 1.02 -14.50
C ILE A 55 -7.11 2.13 -13.56
N HIS A 56 -7.63 3.33 -13.77
CA HIS A 56 -7.34 4.47 -12.93
C HIS A 56 -7.94 4.25 -11.54
N MET A 57 -7.15 4.50 -10.49
CA MET A 57 -7.70 4.55 -9.13
C MET A 57 -8.37 5.90 -8.97
N ARG A 58 -9.69 5.91 -8.72
CA ARG A 58 -10.49 7.14 -8.69
C ARG A 58 -9.87 8.17 -7.75
N SER A 59 -9.83 9.43 -8.18
CA SER A 59 -9.48 10.59 -7.35
C SER A 59 -10.46 10.65 -6.18
N LEU A 60 -9.97 10.43 -4.97
CA LEU A 60 -10.72 10.39 -3.71
C LEU A 60 -11.60 9.13 -3.59
N GLY A 61 -11.16 8.22 -2.73
CA GLY A 61 -11.82 6.97 -2.41
C GLY A 61 -11.11 6.26 -1.26
N ALA A 62 -11.83 5.34 -0.60
CA ALA A 62 -11.31 4.59 0.55
C ALA A 62 -10.13 3.70 0.11
N LEU A 63 -8.93 4.07 0.55
CA LEU A 63 -7.77 3.18 0.56
C LEU A 63 -7.89 2.18 1.72
N ASP A 64 -8.41 2.65 2.86
CA ASP A 64 -8.40 1.92 4.14
C ASP A 64 -7.00 1.41 4.50
N GLY A 65 -6.01 2.27 4.25
CA GLY A 65 -4.60 1.99 4.49
C GLY A 65 -4.27 2.01 5.98
N VAL A 66 -3.33 1.17 6.39
CA VAL A 66 -2.84 1.12 7.76
C VAL A 66 -1.34 0.93 7.77
N LEU A 67 -0.66 1.80 8.53
CA LEU A 67 0.70 1.60 9.00
C LEU A 67 0.67 0.96 10.40
N GLN A 68 1.46 -0.07 10.60
CA GLN A 68 1.78 -0.61 11.92
C GLN A 68 3.28 -0.75 12.08
N ILE A 69 3.81 -0.38 13.25
CA ILE A 69 5.19 -0.66 13.65
C ILE A 69 5.16 -1.49 14.92
N ARG A 70 5.87 -2.61 14.89
CA ARG A 70 6.03 -3.54 16.02
C ARG A 70 7.48 -3.64 16.41
N ASP A 71 7.74 -3.75 17.72
CA ASP A 71 9.08 -4.02 18.24
C ASP A 71 9.48 -5.50 18.04
N ALA A 72 10.70 -5.85 18.46
CA ALA A 72 11.23 -7.21 18.38
C ALA A 72 10.42 -8.24 19.19
N GLY A 73 9.67 -7.79 20.22
CA GLY A 73 8.74 -8.63 20.99
C GLY A 73 7.38 -8.80 20.32
N GLY A 74 7.15 -8.14 19.18
CA GLY A 74 5.88 -8.14 18.45
C GLY A 74 4.85 -7.15 19.00
N ALA A 75 5.20 -6.33 20.00
CA ALA A 75 4.30 -5.35 20.57
C ALA A 75 4.08 -4.19 19.60
N LEU A 76 2.83 -3.77 19.44
CA LEU A 76 2.48 -2.63 18.59
C LEU A 76 2.92 -1.32 19.26
N VAL A 77 3.93 -0.67 18.69
CA VAL A 77 4.53 0.58 19.21
C VAL A 77 4.09 1.82 18.43
N ALA A 78 3.63 1.67 17.19
CA ALA A 78 3.00 2.75 16.44
C ALA A 78 1.92 2.23 15.48
N CYS A 79 0.90 3.06 15.24
CA CYS A 79 -0.14 2.79 14.26
C CYS A 79 -0.68 4.09 13.66
N ALA A 80 -0.85 4.13 12.34
CA ALA A 80 -1.50 5.24 11.64
C ALA A 80 -2.49 4.73 10.60
N ALA A 81 -3.72 5.25 10.62
CA ALA A 81 -4.72 4.98 9.61
C ALA A 81 -4.61 6.01 8.47
N VAL A 82 -4.75 5.54 7.23
CA VAL A 82 -4.72 6.34 6.00
C VAL A 82 -5.99 6.00 5.21
N PRO A 83 -7.11 6.68 5.52
CA PRO A 83 -8.41 6.29 5.00
C PRO A 83 -8.51 6.49 3.48
N GLU A 84 -7.83 7.49 2.94
CA GLU A 84 -8.01 7.93 1.55
C GLU A 84 -6.69 8.21 0.85
N PHE A 85 -6.72 8.17 -0.49
CA PHE A 85 -5.67 8.71 -1.33
C PHE A 85 -5.62 10.24 -1.28
N THR A 86 -4.45 10.83 -1.50
CA THR A 86 -4.33 12.29 -1.62
C THR A 86 -4.68 12.78 -3.01
N ALA A 87 -4.53 11.91 -4.02
CA ALA A 87 -4.83 12.19 -5.43
C ALA A 87 -5.27 10.91 -6.18
N ALA A 88 -5.78 11.09 -7.41
CA ALA A 88 -5.97 9.94 -8.31
C ALA A 88 -4.62 9.26 -8.63
N VAL A 89 -4.60 7.93 -8.57
CA VAL A 89 -3.43 7.13 -8.96
C VAL A 89 -3.63 6.58 -10.36
N GLN A 90 -2.98 7.23 -11.32
CA GLN A 90 -3.00 6.84 -12.73
C GLN A 90 -2.39 5.45 -12.93
N PRO A 91 -2.79 4.69 -13.97
CA PRO A 91 -2.13 3.45 -14.34
C PRO A 91 -0.61 3.64 -14.48
N GLY A 92 0.17 2.81 -13.78
CA GLY A 92 1.62 2.90 -13.71
C GLY A 92 2.19 3.97 -12.76
N GLY A 93 1.36 4.91 -12.30
CA GLY A 93 1.73 6.01 -11.40
C GLY A 93 1.71 5.64 -9.91
N SER A 94 2.23 6.56 -9.09
CA SER A 94 2.34 6.41 -7.64
C SER A 94 1.73 7.62 -6.90
N ASP A 95 1.22 7.37 -5.71
CA ASP A 95 0.85 8.36 -4.69
C ASP A 95 1.57 8.03 -3.36
N PHE A 96 1.67 9.00 -2.46
CA PHE A 96 2.35 8.90 -1.17
C PHE A 96 1.44 9.32 -0.01
N PRO A 97 0.32 8.61 0.22
CA PRO A 97 -0.71 9.07 1.15
C PRO A 97 -0.33 8.89 2.63
N LEU A 98 0.68 8.08 2.94
CA LEU A 98 1.19 7.91 4.30
C LEU A 98 2.40 8.81 4.53
N HIS A 99 2.31 9.67 5.54
CA HIS A 99 3.45 10.30 6.18
C HIS A 99 3.34 10.10 7.69
N TRP A 100 4.25 9.33 8.28
CA TRP A 100 4.34 9.13 9.73
C TRP A 100 5.72 9.54 10.22
N GLN A 101 5.73 10.22 11.37
CA GLN A 101 6.94 10.65 12.04
C GLN A 101 6.77 10.41 13.53
N GLY A 102 7.78 9.80 14.15
CA GLY A 102 7.75 9.54 15.58
C GLY A 102 9.09 9.06 16.11
N ARG A 103 9.30 9.26 17.41
CA ARG A 103 10.46 8.73 18.12
C ARG A 103 10.26 7.25 18.40
N LEU A 104 11.28 6.46 18.06
CA LEU A 104 11.40 5.04 18.39
C LEU A 104 12.75 4.86 19.08
N GLU A 105 12.79 4.03 20.11
CA GLU A 105 14.03 3.71 20.81
C GLU A 105 14.97 2.88 19.92
N PRO A 106 16.28 2.84 20.20
CA PRO A 106 17.18 1.91 19.53
C PRO A 106 16.71 0.46 19.68
N GLY A 107 16.69 -0.29 18.58
CA GLY A 107 16.16 -1.65 18.57
C GLY A 107 15.78 -2.15 17.18
N SER A 108 15.27 -3.38 17.12
CA SER A 108 14.78 -4.02 15.91
C SER A 108 13.26 -3.93 15.81
N TYR A 109 12.76 -3.72 14.60
CA TYR A 109 11.36 -3.44 14.33
C TYR A 109 10.85 -4.15 13.07
N GLU A 110 9.55 -4.39 13.06
CA GLU A 110 8.79 -4.78 11.88
C GLU A 110 7.78 -3.67 11.54
N LEU A 111 7.83 -3.17 10.32
CA LEU A 111 6.86 -2.22 9.77
C LEU A 111 5.96 -2.92 8.77
N THR A 112 4.65 -2.77 8.91
CA THR A 112 3.67 -3.17 7.90
C THR A 112 2.95 -1.94 7.35
N TRP A 113 2.94 -1.78 6.03
CA TRP A 113 2.20 -0.74 5.33
C TRP A 113 1.38 -1.37 4.21
N GLY A 114 0.07 -1.09 4.19
CA GLY A 114 -0.79 -1.59 3.13
C GLY A 114 -2.25 -1.30 3.39
N ALA A 115 -3.09 -1.91 2.59
CA ALA A 115 -4.54 -1.84 2.72
C ALA A 115 -5.14 -3.25 2.62
N PRO A 116 -6.07 -3.65 3.50
CA PRO A 116 -6.60 -5.02 3.54
C PRO A 116 -7.11 -5.54 2.20
N ALA A 117 -7.76 -4.66 1.41
CA ALA A 117 -8.33 -4.99 0.11
C ALA A 117 -7.29 -5.18 -1.00
N TYR A 118 -6.09 -4.62 -0.85
CA TYR A 118 -5.09 -4.53 -1.93
C TYR A 118 -3.76 -5.21 -1.61
N GLY A 119 -3.53 -5.59 -0.36
CA GLY A 119 -2.29 -6.20 0.11
C GLY A 119 -1.38 -5.21 0.85
N ALA A 120 -0.16 -5.65 1.14
CA ALA A 120 0.76 -4.88 1.97
C ALA A 120 2.23 -5.16 1.65
N VAL A 121 3.10 -4.36 2.25
CA VAL A 121 4.50 -4.69 2.46
C VAL A 121 4.80 -4.81 3.94
N ARG A 122 5.73 -5.70 4.25
CA ARG A 122 6.32 -5.88 5.57
C ARG A 122 7.82 -5.71 5.46
N SER A 123 8.36 -4.77 6.20
CA SER A 123 9.78 -4.41 6.19
C SER A 123 10.37 -4.56 7.58
N SER A 124 11.48 -5.29 7.68
CA SER A 124 12.31 -5.28 8.88
C SER A 124 13.28 -4.12 8.83
N PHE A 125 13.54 -3.49 9.98
CA PHE A 125 14.57 -2.47 10.12
C PHE A 125 15.09 -2.44 11.56
N ALA A 126 16.25 -1.83 11.77
CA ALA A 126 16.79 -1.56 13.08
C ALA A 126 17.21 -0.10 13.21
N LEU A 127 17.08 0.44 14.42
CA LEU A 127 17.60 1.73 14.81
C LEU A 127 18.79 1.49 15.74
N VAL A 128 19.96 1.99 15.33
CA VAL A 128 21.21 1.76 16.04
C VAL A 128 21.81 3.11 16.41
N GLU A 129 22.23 3.26 17.66
CA GLU A 129 22.97 4.44 18.09
C GLU A 129 24.35 4.46 17.44
N GLY A 130 24.73 5.61 16.89
CA GLY A 130 26.07 5.88 16.43
C GLY A 130 26.59 7.20 16.98
N GLU A 131 27.85 7.52 16.66
CA GLU A 131 28.53 8.74 17.14
C GLU A 131 27.79 10.04 16.78
N ASN A 132 27.04 10.03 15.67
CA ASN A 132 26.30 11.19 15.15
C ASN A 132 24.78 11.07 15.35
N GLY A 133 24.33 10.28 16.33
CA GLY A 133 22.92 10.06 16.62
C GLY A 133 22.36 8.76 16.05
N LEU A 134 21.04 8.70 15.92
CA LEU A 134 20.31 7.47 15.58
C LEU A 134 20.44 7.15 14.09
N ARG A 135 20.78 5.90 13.76
CA ARG A 135 20.95 5.44 12.37
C ARG A 135 19.95 4.34 12.03
N LEU A 136 19.37 4.46 10.85
CA LEU A 136 18.53 3.41 10.26
C LEU A 136 19.39 2.34 9.57
N GLN A 137 19.20 1.09 9.97
CA GLN A 137 19.65 -0.09 9.24
C GLN A 137 18.45 -0.78 8.59
N ARG A 138 18.44 -0.84 7.26
CA ARG A 138 17.36 -1.49 6.51
C ARG A 138 17.56 -3.00 6.50
N GLY A 139 16.49 -3.73 6.78
CA GLY A 139 16.44 -5.17 6.63
C GLY A 139 15.78 -5.60 5.33
N THR A 140 15.09 -6.73 5.40
CA THR A 140 14.35 -7.32 4.28
C THR A 140 12.95 -6.72 4.14
N THR A 141 12.41 -6.73 2.92
CA THR A 141 11.02 -6.38 2.65
C THR A 141 10.33 -7.53 1.93
N ALA A 142 9.17 -7.93 2.43
CA ALA A 142 8.31 -8.95 1.86
C ALA A 142 6.95 -8.36 1.47
N ARG A 143 6.35 -8.87 0.39
CA ARG A 143 4.97 -8.53 0.01
C ARG A 143 4.00 -9.46 0.72
N LEU A 144 2.90 -8.89 1.19
CA LEU A 144 1.78 -9.62 1.78
C LEU A 144 0.58 -9.54 0.83
N GLN A 145 -0.11 -10.65 0.64
CA GLN A 145 -1.32 -10.70 -0.17
C GLN A 145 -2.49 -10.01 0.55
N ALA A 146 -3.46 -9.52 -0.22
CA ALA A 146 -4.74 -9.02 0.31
C ALA A 146 -5.34 -10.04 1.29
N THR A 147 -6.06 -9.58 2.32
CA THR A 147 -6.58 -10.35 3.47
C THR A 147 -5.56 -10.76 4.57
N SER A 148 -4.27 -10.49 4.39
CA SER A 148 -3.27 -10.83 5.41
C SER A 148 -3.24 -9.85 6.58
N GLY A 149 -3.96 -10.14 7.67
CA GLY A 149 -3.62 -9.75 9.06
C GLY A 149 -3.45 -8.27 9.41
N LEU A 150 -3.73 -7.31 8.51
CA LEU A 150 -3.76 -5.89 8.83
C LEU A 150 -4.95 -5.63 9.76
N THR A 151 -4.64 -5.34 11.01
CA THR A 151 -5.61 -4.90 12.00
C THR A 151 -5.75 -3.38 11.91
N THR A 152 -6.98 -2.87 12.03
CA THR A 152 -7.20 -1.42 12.12
C THR A 152 -6.48 -0.86 13.34
N CYS A 153 -6.04 0.40 13.28
CA CYS A 153 -5.54 1.07 14.47
C CYS A 153 -6.67 1.17 15.51
N GLU A 154 -6.55 0.49 16.64
CA GLU A 154 -7.43 0.75 17.78
C GLU A 154 -7.10 2.15 18.31
N ALA A 155 -8.13 3.00 18.41
CA ALA A 155 -8.04 4.43 18.69
C ALA A 155 -7.31 4.82 20.00
N THR A 156 -6.95 3.85 20.83
CA THR A 156 -6.40 4.08 22.18
C THR A 156 -4.87 4.35 22.19
N ARG A 157 -4.13 4.21 21.08
CA ARG A 157 -2.66 4.46 21.07
C ARG A 157 -2.13 5.48 20.06
N SER A 158 -2.99 6.11 19.27
CA SER A 158 -2.55 7.06 18.25
C SER A 158 -2.60 8.49 18.79
N GLN A 159 -1.56 8.94 19.49
CA GLN A 159 -1.29 10.39 19.55
C GLN A 159 -0.31 10.75 18.43
N PRO A 160 -0.76 11.47 17.38
CA PRO A 160 0.17 12.16 16.50
C PRO A 160 0.79 13.32 17.30
N SER A 161 2.11 13.30 17.44
CA SER A 161 2.86 14.46 17.91
C SER A 161 2.78 15.56 16.85
N GLY A 162 1.89 16.53 17.09
CA GLY A 162 1.98 17.90 16.58
C GLY A 162 1.75 18.10 15.08
N GLN A 163 0.50 18.37 14.69
CA GLN A 163 0.30 19.38 13.66
C GLN A 163 0.56 20.75 14.30
N ALA A 164 1.72 21.34 14.00
CA ALA A 164 1.91 22.78 14.18
C ALA A 164 1.37 23.48 12.94
N GLN A 165 0.56 24.50 13.21
CA GLN A 165 -0.24 25.33 12.31
C GLN A 165 0.56 26.05 11.23
#